data_AF-A0ABD3P3T1-F1
#
_entry.id   AF-A0ABD3P3T1-F1
#
_cell.length_a   1.000
_cell.length_b   1.000
_cell.length_c   1.000
_cell.angle_alpha   90.00
_cell.angle_beta   90.00
_cell.angle_gamma   90.00
#
_symmetry.space_group_name_H-M   'P 1'
#
loop_
_entity.id
_entity.type
_entity.pdbx_description
1 polymer ?
#
loop_
_entity_poly.entity_id
_entity_poly.type
_entity_poly.pdbx_seq_one_letter_code
_entity_poly.pdbx_strand_id
1 'polypeptide(L)'
;MAGKLTPILSPPLLSFRPSSSTTMMLSPPAAARAARLSNRRASPSLILFERRLSSQQRRKNTDTNVGEPWWSLPSLHKRVATMLATSLPDSYRSDLHQSLSASLNEDDGHKSHSVNEAIVSAQAREASSKHKISGASIQTNQLQLEWLEKQKTLEEEIEQRALEKAKERIQLELIAMQEQMKRQEDEQRRKLEVEMQRKVAFERWQSTVEEEKQRQQKDRGHHRQLEEVSDSASVDDVSVDDSKHDETHPILGQKLADLSYKRIHLMSAATLASLPVYEKQRAYRHDRATLMAKDKKKTLWMGIPGVISLAEDKSGKLSILDGQHRVGMIALLAEEQRKLRETAGQHETKENEINELALLDLQKVLVEVFPQRARDDSVLVNDNDLDDKAVIFTEINKAEPIKLLDLPGVATKQTRNIIDHAASHFHDSFPAMFSASQKCRAPHLNLDNLREALFASDIIKREKIGGGGELVKLMLKKNLELRVKYVDNNGVGEEDGEDGKQIYKSKVSDTALNKAKKHDFYLGLESIWLYK
;
A
#
# COMPACT_ATOMS: atom_id res chain seq x y z
N MET A 1 33.16 20.16 61.61
CA MET A 1 32.53 21.50 61.62
C MET A 1 33.06 22.30 60.43
N ALA A 2 32.15 22.90 59.65
CA ALA A 2 32.40 23.70 58.43
C ALA A 2 33.05 22.94 57.25
N GLY A 3 32.76 23.21 55.97
CA GLY A 3 32.00 24.29 55.32
C GLY A 3 31.30 23.78 54.06
N LYS A 4 30.10 24.28 53.80
CA LYS A 4 29.76 25.36 52.84
C LYS A 4 29.70 24.87 51.38
N LEU A 5 28.46 24.57 50.98
CA LEU A 5 27.97 24.37 49.62
C LEU A 5 28.14 25.63 48.78
N THR A 6 28.63 25.47 47.56
CA THR A 6 28.63 26.49 46.49
C THR A 6 27.35 26.35 45.64
N PRO A 7 26.73 27.45 45.19
CA PRO A 7 25.57 27.40 44.31
C PRO A 7 25.99 27.38 42.83
N ILE A 8 25.27 26.58 42.05
CA ILE A 8 25.35 26.48 40.60
C ILE A 8 24.71 27.73 39.98
N LEU A 9 25.48 28.47 39.19
CA LEU A 9 25.04 29.61 38.39
C LEU A 9 24.40 29.14 37.08
N SER A 10 23.15 29.54 36.85
CA SER A 10 22.44 29.40 35.57
C SER A 10 23.01 30.35 34.50
N PRO A 11 23.03 29.97 33.22
CA PRO A 11 23.46 30.84 32.13
C PRO A 11 22.36 31.85 31.71
N PRO A 12 22.72 33.01 31.12
CA PRO A 12 21.78 34.06 30.79
C PRO A 12 21.05 33.81 29.46
N LEU A 13 19.76 34.15 29.47
CA LEU A 13 18.89 34.22 28.30
C LEU A 13 19.31 35.39 27.39
N LEU A 14 19.79 35.06 26.18
CA LEU A 14 19.99 36.02 25.09
C LEU A 14 18.62 36.37 24.48
N SER A 15 18.18 37.61 24.69
CA SER A 15 17.01 38.18 24.02
C SER A 15 17.42 38.73 22.65
N PHE A 16 16.89 38.12 21.59
CA PHE A 16 16.99 38.63 20.22
C PHE A 16 15.95 39.75 20.01
N ARG A 17 16.41 40.98 19.78
CA ARG A 17 15.61 42.06 19.20
C ARG A 17 15.70 42.01 17.67
N PRO A 18 14.59 42.16 16.92
CA PRO A 18 14.67 42.34 15.48
C PRO A 18 14.95 43.81 15.14
N SER A 19 15.98 44.05 14.33
CA SER A 19 16.27 45.33 13.71
C SER A 19 15.37 45.52 12.48
N SER A 20 14.47 46.49 12.58
CA SER A 20 13.69 47.02 11.46
C SER A 20 14.58 47.86 10.54
N SER A 21 14.89 47.34 9.34
CA SER A 21 15.51 48.13 8.28
C SER A 21 14.43 48.73 7.37
N THR A 22 14.29 50.03 7.51
CA THR A 22 13.59 50.97 6.62
C THR A 22 14.10 50.84 5.18
N THR A 23 13.22 50.48 4.25
CA THR A 23 13.45 50.67 2.80
C THR A 23 12.38 51.62 2.28
N MET A 24 12.83 52.79 1.82
CA MET A 24 12.01 53.76 1.12
C MET A 24 11.69 53.25 -0.29
N MET A 25 10.42 53.21 -0.66
CA MET A 25 9.96 53.03 -2.04
C MET A 25 9.34 54.34 -2.52
N LEU A 26 10.02 54.98 -3.47
CA LEU A 26 9.55 56.11 -4.25
C LEU A 26 8.49 55.63 -5.25
N SER A 27 7.36 56.34 -5.29
CA SER A 27 6.36 56.25 -6.36
C SER A 27 6.80 57.05 -7.58
N PRO A 28 6.31 56.68 -8.79
CA PRO A 28 5.85 57.71 -9.73
C PRO A 28 4.50 57.36 -10.39
N PRO A 29 3.87 58.32 -11.11
CA PRO A 29 2.44 58.60 -11.00
C PRO A 29 1.58 58.05 -12.15
N ALA A 30 0.28 58.09 -11.89
CA ALA A 30 -0.81 57.84 -12.84
C ALA A 30 -1.17 59.08 -13.68
N ALA A 31 -1.35 58.90 -14.99
CA ALA A 31 -2.29 59.60 -15.90
C ALA A 31 -1.92 59.24 -17.37
N ALA A 32 -2.79 59.21 -18.38
CA ALA A 32 -4.21 58.95 -18.55
C ALA A 32 -4.41 58.70 -20.07
N ARG A 33 -5.33 57.77 -20.41
CA ARG A 33 -6.19 57.68 -21.62
C ARG A 33 -5.63 58.08 -23.01
N ALA A 34 -5.74 57.18 -23.99
CA ALA A 34 -6.87 57.15 -24.94
C ALA A 34 -6.71 56.15 -26.11
N ALA A 35 -7.79 55.41 -26.36
CA ALA A 35 -8.33 54.95 -27.65
C ALA A 35 -7.44 54.22 -28.69
N ARG A 36 -7.80 52.95 -28.97
CA ARG A 36 -8.45 52.55 -30.23
C ARG A 36 -8.85 51.07 -30.20
N LEU A 37 -10.16 50.85 -30.08
CA LEU A 37 -10.81 49.58 -30.37
C LEU A 37 -10.90 49.43 -31.90
N SER A 38 -10.38 48.33 -32.44
CA SER A 38 -10.82 47.83 -33.74
C SER A 38 -11.09 46.34 -33.64
N ASN A 39 -12.35 46.00 -33.90
CA ASN A 39 -12.92 44.67 -33.97
C ASN A 39 -12.24 43.83 -35.05
N ARG A 40 -11.81 42.60 -34.72
CA ARG A 40 -11.95 41.46 -35.63
C ARG A 40 -12.39 40.23 -34.86
N ARG A 41 -13.66 39.88 -35.05
CA ARG A 41 -14.24 38.58 -34.72
C ARG A 41 -13.59 37.54 -35.61
N ALA A 42 -12.95 36.54 -35.00
CA ALA A 42 -12.65 35.27 -35.65
C ALA A 42 -13.43 34.19 -34.91
N SER A 43 -14.31 33.54 -35.65
CA SER A 43 -15.22 32.48 -35.23
C SER A 43 -14.45 31.22 -34.79
N PRO A 44 -14.84 30.52 -33.71
CA PRO A 44 -14.36 29.17 -33.48
C PRO A 44 -15.20 28.18 -34.29
N SER A 45 -14.57 27.55 -35.26
CA SER A 45 -15.07 26.37 -35.96
C SER A 45 -15.25 25.20 -34.98
N LEU A 46 -16.50 24.83 -34.74
CA LEU A 46 -16.90 23.59 -34.08
C LEU A 46 -16.43 22.40 -34.93
N ILE A 47 -15.40 21.70 -34.47
CA ILE A 47 -15.07 20.36 -34.95
C ILE A 47 -15.89 19.37 -34.11
N LEU A 48 -17.02 18.95 -34.68
CA LEU A 48 -17.83 17.82 -34.24
C LEU A 48 -17.04 16.53 -34.46
N PHE A 49 -16.54 15.92 -33.38
CA PHE A 49 -16.08 14.53 -33.38
C PHE A 49 -17.29 13.62 -33.09
N GLU A 50 -17.92 13.08 -34.13
CA GLU A 50 -18.85 11.96 -34.00
C GLU A 50 -18.06 10.69 -33.63
N ARG A 51 -18.18 10.23 -32.38
CA ARG A 51 -17.88 8.84 -32.00
C ARG A 51 -19.18 8.06 -31.93
N ARG A 52 -19.53 7.39 -33.03
CA ARG A 52 -20.40 6.20 -33.01
C ARG A 52 -19.60 5.04 -32.42
N LEU A 53 -19.92 4.64 -31.19
CA LEU A 53 -19.62 3.30 -30.71
C LEU A 53 -20.94 2.61 -30.36
N SER A 54 -21.28 1.65 -31.21
CA SER A 54 -22.35 0.68 -31.04
C SER A 54 -22.13 -0.13 -29.76
N SER A 55 -23.14 -0.09 -28.88
CA SER A 55 -23.26 -0.92 -27.70
C SER A 55 -23.89 -2.28 -28.08
N GLN A 56 -23.05 -3.30 -28.27
CA GLN A 56 -23.48 -4.70 -28.11
C GLN A 56 -22.84 -5.26 -26.84
N GLN A 57 -23.56 -5.14 -25.73
CA GLN A 57 -23.26 -5.84 -24.48
C GLN A 57 -23.57 -7.34 -24.65
N ARG A 58 -22.54 -8.14 -24.91
CA ARG A 58 -22.56 -9.57 -24.59
C ARG A 58 -22.53 -9.72 -23.06
N ARG A 59 -23.63 -10.18 -22.47
CA ARG A 59 -23.70 -10.61 -21.06
C ARG A 59 -22.69 -11.73 -20.82
N LYS A 60 -21.61 -11.45 -20.09
CA LYS A 60 -20.79 -12.47 -19.44
C LYS A 60 -21.24 -12.56 -17.98
N ASN A 61 -21.85 -13.69 -17.61
CA ASN A 61 -21.97 -14.10 -16.22
C ASN A 61 -20.56 -14.37 -15.69
N THR A 62 -20.07 -13.50 -14.83
CA THR A 62 -18.86 -13.73 -14.03
C THR A 62 -19.29 -14.03 -12.60
N ASP A 63 -19.45 -15.31 -12.28
CA ASP A 63 -19.46 -15.77 -10.90
C ASP A 63 -18.05 -16.21 -10.52
N THR A 64 -17.54 -15.61 -9.45
CA THR A 64 -16.18 -15.74 -8.96
C THR A 64 -16.04 -16.96 -8.06
N ASN A 65 -15.13 -17.87 -8.40
CA ASN A 65 -14.45 -18.69 -7.40
C ASN A 65 -13.07 -19.11 -7.94
N VAL A 66 -12.08 -18.22 -7.80
CA VAL A 66 -10.68 -18.50 -8.14
C VAL A 66 -9.96 -18.77 -6.84
N GLY A 67 -9.70 -20.04 -6.56
CA GLY A 67 -8.91 -20.46 -5.40
C GLY A 67 -8.84 -21.96 -5.20
N GLU A 68 -9.84 -22.72 -5.66
CA GLU A 68 -9.77 -24.18 -5.60
C GLU A 68 -9.49 -24.75 -6.99
N PRO A 69 -8.51 -25.67 -7.14
CA PRO A 69 -8.34 -26.43 -8.36
C PRO A 69 -9.68 -27.09 -8.71
N TRP A 70 -10.06 -27.08 -9.98
CA TRP A 70 -11.36 -27.61 -10.43
C TRP A 70 -11.57 -29.11 -10.09
N TRP A 71 -10.50 -29.81 -9.73
CA TRP A 71 -10.45 -31.19 -9.28
C TRP A 71 -10.39 -31.37 -7.74
N SER A 72 -10.54 -30.30 -6.95
CA SER A 72 -10.61 -30.42 -5.48
C SER A 72 -11.83 -31.27 -5.07
N LEU A 73 -11.67 -32.10 -4.04
CA LEU A 73 -12.74 -32.92 -3.46
C LEU A 73 -13.98 -32.08 -3.07
N PRO A 74 -13.84 -30.90 -2.44
CA PRO A 74 -14.97 -30.00 -2.15
C PRO A 74 -15.67 -29.45 -3.40
N SER A 75 -14.91 -29.07 -4.44
CA SER A 75 -15.45 -28.64 -5.73
C SER A 75 -16.19 -29.78 -6.45
N LEU A 76 -15.65 -31.01 -6.35
CA LEU A 76 -16.26 -32.21 -6.91
C LEU A 76 -17.57 -32.54 -6.19
N HIS A 77 -17.58 -32.56 -4.85
CA HIS A 77 -18.79 -32.77 -4.06
C HIS A 77 -19.85 -31.71 -4.35
N LYS A 78 -19.46 -30.44 -4.46
CA LYS A 78 -20.39 -29.36 -4.80
C LYS A 78 -20.99 -29.53 -6.20
N ARG A 79 -20.19 -29.96 -7.18
CA ARG A 79 -20.68 -30.24 -8.54
C ARG A 79 -21.56 -31.47 -8.61
N VAL A 80 -21.20 -32.55 -7.93
CA VAL A 80 -22.01 -33.78 -7.85
C VAL A 80 -23.33 -33.48 -7.17
N ALA A 81 -23.31 -32.75 -6.04
CA ALA A 81 -24.53 -32.31 -5.35
C ALA A 81 -25.39 -31.41 -6.23
N THR A 82 -24.79 -30.46 -6.96
CA THR A 82 -25.54 -29.60 -7.89
C THR A 82 -26.12 -30.42 -9.05
N MET A 83 -25.35 -31.36 -9.61
CA MET A 83 -25.79 -32.19 -10.72
C MET A 83 -26.96 -33.08 -10.28
N LEU A 84 -26.82 -33.79 -9.14
CA LEU A 84 -27.89 -34.59 -8.54
C LEU A 84 -29.12 -33.75 -8.22
N ALA A 85 -28.91 -32.57 -7.64
CA ALA A 85 -30.00 -31.65 -7.34
C ALA A 85 -30.67 -31.11 -8.61
N THR A 86 -30.01 -31.09 -9.77
CA THR A 86 -30.58 -30.62 -11.06
C THR A 86 -31.11 -31.71 -11.97
N SER A 87 -30.69 -32.95 -11.78
CA SER A 87 -31.13 -34.09 -12.58
C SER A 87 -32.34 -34.83 -12.00
N LEU A 88 -32.70 -34.56 -10.75
CA LEU A 88 -33.90 -35.14 -10.14
C LEU A 88 -35.17 -34.47 -10.67
N PRO A 89 -36.23 -35.24 -10.99
CA PRO A 89 -37.54 -34.69 -11.30
C PRO A 89 -38.08 -33.83 -10.16
N ASP A 90 -38.84 -32.80 -10.47
CA ASP A 90 -39.26 -31.79 -9.49
C ASP A 90 -40.05 -32.38 -8.30
N SER A 91 -40.76 -33.50 -8.48
CA SER A 91 -41.42 -34.23 -7.39
C SER A 91 -40.44 -34.71 -6.32
N TYR A 92 -39.29 -35.25 -6.73
CA TYR A 92 -38.26 -35.75 -5.81
C TYR A 92 -37.45 -34.63 -5.16
N ARG A 93 -37.36 -33.46 -5.82
CA ARG A 93 -36.68 -32.28 -5.25
C ARG A 93 -37.48 -31.71 -4.08
N SER A 94 -38.80 -31.65 -4.20
CA SER A 94 -39.69 -31.21 -3.13
C SER A 94 -39.62 -32.15 -1.92
N ASP A 95 -39.61 -33.46 -2.13
CA ASP A 95 -39.50 -34.46 -1.05
C ASP A 95 -38.13 -34.40 -0.35
N LEU A 96 -37.05 -34.24 -1.12
CA LEU A 96 -35.69 -34.06 -0.58
C LEU A 96 -35.58 -32.77 0.24
N HIS A 97 -36.18 -31.68 -0.24
CA HIS A 97 -36.23 -30.41 0.50
C HIS A 97 -37.03 -30.54 1.80
N GLN A 98 -38.19 -31.20 1.78
CA GLN A 98 -38.96 -31.45 2.99
C GLN A 98 -38.20 -32.33 3.99
N SER A 99 -37.52 -33.38 3.52
CA SER A 99 -36.71 -34.26 4.37
C SER A 99 -35.51 -33.53 4.99
N LEU A 100 -34.78 -32.70 4.22
CA LEU A 100 -33.66 -31.90 4.73
C LEU A 100 -34.13 -30.79 5.68
N SER A 101 -35.24 -30.14 5.39
CA SER A 101 -35.83 -29.13 6.29
C SER A 101 -36.36 -29.76 7.58
N ALA A 102 -36.93 -30.96 7.53
CA ALA A 102 -37.33 -31.71 8.72
C ALA A 102 -36.10 -32.11 9.57
N SER A 103 -35.02 -32.58 8.92
CA SER A 103 -33.77 -32.95 9.61
C SER A 103 -33.03 -31.74 10.20
N LEU A 104 -33.10 -30.57 9.57
CA LEU A 104 -32.47 -29.33 10.08
C LEU A 104 -33.28 -28.68 11.21
N ASN A 105 -34.60 -28.88 11.23
CA ASN A 105 -35.46 -28.34 12.28
C ASN A 105 -35.39 -29.15 13.60
N GLU A 106 -34.90 -30.39 13.59
CA GLU A 106 -34.66 -31.16 14.82
C GLU A 106 -33.42 -30.66 15.59
N ASP A 107 -32.46 -30.01 14.93
CA ASP A 107 -31.17 -29.61 15.53
C ASP A 107 -31.06 -28.12 15.90
N ASP A 108 -32.06 -27.29 15.62
CA ASP A 108 -31.97 -25.83 15.84
C ASP A 108 -33.05 -25.29 16.79
N GLY A 109 -33.08 -25.86 18.00
CA GLY A 109 -33.83 -25.34 19.14
C GLY A 109 -33.00 -24.41 20.02
N HIS A 110 -33.01 -23.12 19.70
CA HIS A 110 -32.61 -21.97 20.54
C HIS A 110 -31.11 -21.79 20.88
N LYS A 111 -30.54 -20.73 20.28
CA LYS A 111 -29.30 -20.05 20.71
C LYS A 111 -29.35 -19.63 22.18
N SER A 112 -28.90 -20.54 23.04
CA SER A 112 -28.11 -20.23 24.22
C SER A 112 -26.66 -20.50 23.83
N HIS A 113 -25.70 -19.68 24.27
CA HIS A 113 -24.34 -19.73 23.74
C HIS A 113 -23.55 -20.97 24.22
N SER A 114 -24.20 -21.89 24.94
CA SER A 114 -23.72 -23.21 25.32
C SER A 114 -24.89 -24.05 25.83
N VAL A 115 -24.92 -25.35 25.51
CA VAL A 115 -25.91 -26.33 26.01
C VAL A 115 -26.04 -26.26 27.55
N ASN A 116 -24.96 -25.95 28.25
CA ASN A 116 -24.97 -25.80 29.70
C ASN A 116 -25.73 -24.56 30.18
N GLU A 117 -25.71 -23.46 29.43
CA GLU A 117 -26.45 -22.23 29.75
C GLU A 117 -27.96 -22.43 29.54
N ALA A 118 -28.31 -23.26 28.55
CA ALA A 118 -29.68 -23.73 28.31
C ALA A 118 -30.21 -24.55 29.48
N ILE A 119 -29.42 -25.52 29.96
CA ILE A 119 -29.80 -26.43 31.06
C ILE A 119 -29.95 -25.64 32.36
N VAL A 120 -29.00 -24.75 32.69
CA VAL A 120 -29.06 -23.90 33.89
C VAL A 120 -30.27 -22.95 33.83
N SER A 121 -30.57 -22.38 32.66
CA SER A 121 -31.74 -21.51 32.47
C SER A 121 -33.07 -22.27 32.57
N ALA A 122 -33.11 -23.51 32.09
CA ALA A 122 -34.30 -24.36 32.17
C ALA A 122 -34.55 -24.83 33.62
N GLN A 123 -33.52 -25.27 34.32
CA GLN A 123 -33.63 -25.71 35.72
C GLN A 123 -33.99 -24.54 36.67
N ALA A 124 -33.45 -23.34 36.45
CA ALA A 124 -33.82 -22.15 37.21
C ALA A 124 -35.30 -21.75 37.02
N ARG A 125 -35.85 -21.97 35.82
CA ARG A 125 -37.28 -21.74 35.53
C ARG A 125 -38.17 -22.81 36.16
N GLU A 126 -37.77 -24.09 36.15
CA GLU A 126 -38.52 -25.15 36.83
C GLU A 126 -38.56 -24.99 38.35
N ALA A 127 -37.43 -24.59 38.97
CA ALA A 127 -37.37 -24.33 40.41
C ALA A 127 -38.27 -23.15 40.81
N SER A 128 -38.32 -22.10 39.99
CA SER A 128 -39.17 -20.92 40.21
C SER A 128 -40.66 -21.21 39.99
N SER A 129 -40.98 -22.15 39.08
CA SER A 129 -42.35 -22.57 38.75
C SER A 129 -42.99 -23.39 39.88
N LYS A 130 -42.24 -24.35 40.47
CA LYS A 130 -42.77 -25.24 41.51
C LYS A 130 -43.13 -24.52 42.82
N HIS A 131 -42.53 -23.36 43.12
CA HIS A 131 -42.84 -22.61 44.34
C HIS A 131 -44.11 -21.75 44.28
N LYS A 132 -44.70 -21.53 43.09
CA LYS A 132 -45.90 -20.69 42.97
C LYS A 132 -47.22 -21.42 43.24
N ILE A 133 -47.23 -22.73 43.46
CA ILE A 133 -48.47 -23.54 43.47
C ILE A 133 -48.87 -24.12 44.83
N SER A 134 -48.01 -24.18 45.85
CA SER A 134 -48.40 -24.80 47.14
C SER A 134 -48.56 -23.79 48.28
N GLY A 135 -49.75 -23.19 48.36
CA GLY A 135 -50.25 -22.57 49.59
C GLY A 135 -50.79 -23.63 50.55
N ALA A 136 -49.94 -24.19 51.40
CA ALA A 136 -50.37 -24.95 52.58
C ALA A 136 -49.30 -24.86 53.66
N SER A 137 -49.69 -24.21 54.75
CA SER A 137 -48.88 -23.88 55.92
C SER A 137 -48.70 -25.09 56.85
N ILE A 138 -47.54 -25.16 57.52
CA ILE A 138 -47.19 -25.91 58.75
C ILE A 138 -46.18 -27.09 58.62
N GLN A 139 -45.81 -27.59 57.43
CA GLN A 139 -44.64 -28.51 57.26
C GLN A 139 -43.41 -27.83 56.61
N THR A 140 -43.29 -26.50 56.75
CA THR A 140 -42.36 -25.69 55.94
C THR A 140 -40.90 -25.70 56.40
N ASN A 141 -40.61 -25.90 57.69
CA ASN A 141 -39.23 -25.73 58.19
C ASN A 141 -38.31 -26.91 57.84
N GLN A 142 -38.82 -28.14 57.83
CA GLN A 142 -38.01 -29.33 57.53
C GLN A 142 -37.71 -29.42 56.02
N LEU A 143 -38.68 -29.08 55.17
CA LEU A 143 -38.51 -28.99 53.72
C LEU A 143 -37.57 -27.84 53.31
N GLN A 144 -37.54 -26.72 54.04
CA GLN A 144 -36.58 -25.63 53.78
C GLN A 144 -35.14 -26.04 54.06
N LEU A 145 -34.89 -26.80 55.13
CA LEU A 145 -33.55 -27.32 55.45
C LEU A 145 -33.06 -28.31 54.40
N GLU A 146 -33.89 -29.28 54.01
CA GLU A 146 -33.54 -30.21 52.94
C GLU A 146 -33.31 -29.52 51.59
N TRP A 147 -34.05 -28.43 51.32
CA TRP A 147 -33.86 -27.64 50.10
C TRP A 147 -32.53 -26.88 50.11
N LEU A 148 -32.15 -26.29 51.25
CA LEU A 148 -30.86 -25.62 51.40
C LEU A 148 -29.68 -26.59 51.27
N GLU A 149 -29.79 -27.80 51.82
CA GLU A 149 -28.76 -28.85 51.65
C GLU A 149 -28.65 -29.31 50.20
N LYS A 150 -29.79 -29.47 49.50
CA LYS A 150 -29.81 -29.77 48.05
C LYS A 150 -29.22 -28.65 47.22
N GLN A 151 -29.46 -27.39 47.59
CA GLN A 151 -28.86 -26.26 46.89
C GLN A 151 -27.34 -26.23 47.09
N LYS A 152 -26.87 -26.44 48.32
CA LYS A 152 -25.45 -26.46 48.64
C LYS A 152 -24.70 -27.57 47.91
N THR A 153 -25.26 -28.78 47.87
CA THR A 153 -24.67 -29.91 47.13
C THR A 153 -24.64 -29.65 45.63
N LEU A 154 -25.67 -29.02 45.07
CA LEU A 154 -25.72 -28.64 43.66
C LEU A 154 -24.72 -27.52 43.31
N GLU A 155 -24.53 -26.55 44.21
CA GLU A 155 -23.49 -25.52 44.08
C GLU A 155 -22.09 -26.13 44.11
N GLU A 156 -21.81 -27.06 45.03
CA GLU A 156 -20.54 -27.79 45.11
C GLU A 156 -20.28 -28.62 43.83
N GLU A 157 -21.32 -29.28 43.27
CA GLU A 157 -21.20 -30.03 42.01
C GLU A 157 -20.91 -29.12 40.81
N ILE A 158 -21.54 -27.94 40.76
CA ILE A 158 -21.29 -26.94 39.72
C ILE A 158 -19.85 -26.42 39.83
N GLU A 159 -19.38 -26.14 41.04
CA GLU A 159 -18.02 -25.66 41.28
C GLU A 159 -16.97 -26.70 40.86
N GLN A 160 -17.18 -27.98 41.21
CA GLN A 160 -16.29 -29.07 40.79
C GLN A 160 -16.24 -29.22 39.27
N ARG A 161 -17.39 -29.19 38.58
CA ARG A 161 -17.43 -29.23 37.11
C ARG A 161 -16.77 -28.00 36.47
N ALA A 162 -16.90 -26.83 37.09
CA ALA A 162 -16.23 -25.62 36.61
C ALA A 162 -14.71 -25.74 36.74
N LEU A 163 -14.21 -26.30 37.84
CA LEU A 163 -12.79 -26.55 38.06
C LEU A 163 -12.21 -27.58 37.09
N GLU A 164 -12.93 -28.68 36.81
CA GLU A 164 -12.50 -29.68 35.82
C GLU A 164 -12.41 -29.08 34.42
N LYS A 165 -13.43 -28.33 33.99
CA LYS A 165 -13.40 -27.61 32.70
C LYS A 165 -12.29 -26.57 32.60
N ALA A 166 -11.98 -25.89 33.71
CA ALA A 166 -10.85 -24.96 33.75
C ALA A 166 -9.52 -25.69 33.55
N LYS A 167 -9.34 -26.87 34.18
CA LYS A 167 -8.15 -27.71 33.99
C LYS A 167 -8.02 -28.21 32.55
N GLU A 168 -9.12 -28.65 31.93
CA GLU A 168 -9.12 -29.08 30.53
C GLU A 168 -8.73 -27.94 29.57
N ARG A 169 -9.25 -26.72 29.79
CA ARG A 169 -8.88 -25.55 28.99
C ARG A 169 -7.39 -25.22 29.09
N ILE A 170 -6.85 -25.25 30.30
CA ILE A 170 -5.41 -25.02 30.53
C ILE A 170 -4.57 -26.09 29.82
N GLN A 171 -5.00 -27.36 29.85
CA GLN A 171 -4.31 -28.44 29.14
C GLN A 171 -4.34 -28.24 27.62
N LEU A 172 -5.48 -27.85 27.05
CA LEU A 172 -5.60 -27.56 25.62
C LEU A 172 -4.74 -26.36 25.20
N GLU A 173 -4.68 -25.32 26.03
CA GLU A 173 -3.83 -24.15 25.77
C GLU A 173 -2.34 -24.51 25.81
N LEU A 174 -1.92 -25.37 26.75
CA LEU A 174 -0.55 -25.88 26.83
C LEU A 174 -0.17 -26.67 25.57
N ILE A 175 -1.08 -27.53 25.07
CA ILE A 175 -0.88 -28.30 23.83
C ILE A 175 -0.77 -27.36 22.62
N ALA A 176 -1.65 -26.36 22.52
CA ALA A 176 -1.62 -25.37 21.44
C ALA A 176 -0.31 -24.56 21.46
N MET A 177 0.18 -24.20 22.64
CA MET A 177 1.46 -23.50 22.80
C MET A 177 2.65 -24.38 22.38
N GLN A 178 2.66 -25.67 22.75
CA GLN A 178 3.69 -26.62 22.33
C GLN A 178 3.69 -26.81 20.80
N GLU A 179 2.52 -26.92 20.18
CA GLU A 179 2.41 -27.03 18.72
C GLU A 179 2.91 -25.75 18.02
N GLN A 180 2.61 -24.58 18.57
CA GLN A 180 3.09 -23.31 18.05
C GLN A 180 4.62 -23.22 18.12
N MET A 181 5.24 -23.63 19.24
CA MET A 181 6.69 -23.69 19.37
C MET A 181 7.31 -24.63 18.33
N LYS A 182 6.72 -25.81 18.14
CA LYS A 182 7.18 -26.78 17.12
C LYS A 182 7.08 -26.21 15.70
N ARG A 183 5.99 -25.51 15.36
CA ARG A 183 5.86 -24.84 14.05
C ARG A 183 6.92 -23.75 13.84
N GLN A 184 7.28 -23.01 14.89
CA GLN A 184 8.34 -22.01 14.83
C GLN A 184 9.72 -22.65 14.61
N GLU A 185 10.01 -23.76 15.30
CA GLU A 185 11.26 -24.51 15.11
C GLU A 185 11.36 -25.08 13.69
N ASP A 186 10.28 -25.67 13.16
CA ASP A 186 10.22 -26.19 11.79
C ASP A 186 10.41 -25.08 10.75
N GLU A 187 9.85 -23.89 10.99
CA GLU A 187 10.04 -22.72 10.12
C GLU A 187 11.49 -22.22 10.16
N GLN A 188 12.12 -22.20 11.33
CA GLN A 188 13.54 -21.85 11.47
C GLN A 188 14.44 -22.86 10.75
N ARG A 189 14.16 -24.17 10.88
CA ARG A 189 14.88 -25.22 10.14
C ARG A 189 14.75 -25.05 8.63
N ARG A 190 13.54 -24.76 8.12
CA ARG A 190 13.31 -24.49 6.69
C ARG A 190 14.07 -23.25 6.21
N LYS A 191 14.14 -22.18 7.02
CA LYS A 191 14.91 -20.98 6.69
C LYS A 191 16.41 -21.29 6.56
N LEU A 192 16.97 -22.04 7.52
CA LEU A 192 18.37 -22.47 7.48
C LEU A 192 18.68 -23.37 6.28
N GLU A 193 17.77 -24.29 5.94
CA GLU A 193 17.93 -25.16 4.76
C GLU A 193 17.94 -24.36 3.45
N VAL A 194 17.02 -23.41 3.29
CA VAL A 194 16.98 -22.51 2.12
C VAL A 194 18.25 -21.64 2.04
N GLU A 195 18.74 -21.15 3.18
CA GLU A 195 19.98 -20.37 3.22
C GLU A 195 21.20 -21.22 2.82
N MET A 196 21.29 -22.45 3.30
CA MET A 196 22.34 -23.40 2.92
C MET A 196 22.28 -23.73 1.42
N GLN A 197 21.08 -23.98 0.87
CA GLN A 197 20.91 -24.20 -0.59
C GLN A 197 21.35 -22.98 -1.40
N ARG A 198 21.12 -21.76 -0.91
CA ARG A 198 21.59 -20.52 -1.54
C ARG A 198 23.11 -20.40 -1.52
N LYS A 199 23.76 -20.73 -0.40
CA LYS A 199 25.23 -20.73 -0.31
C LYS A 199 25.84 -21.69 -1.33
N VAL A 200 25.31 -22.91 -1.43
CA VAL A 200 25.76 -23.90 -2.44
C VAL A 200 25.52 -23.41 -3.87
N ALA A 201 24.36 -22.80 -4.15
CA ALA A 201 24.06 -22.25 -5.48
C ALA A 201 25.00 -21.08 -5.85
N PHE A 202 25.36 -20.25 -4.87
CA PHE A 202 26.27 -19.13 -5.06
C PHE A 202 27.70 -19.58 -5.32
N GLU A 203 28.22 -20.57 -4.58
CA GLU A 203 29.54 -21.16 -4.83
C GLU A 203 29.64 -21.81 -6.22
N ARG A 204 28.57 -22.49 -6.65
CA ARG A 204 28.48 -23.02 -8.02
C ARG A 204 28.53 -21.91 -9.07
N TRP A 205 27.76 -20.85 -8.87
CA TRP A 205 27.76 -19.69 -9.78
C TRP A 205 29.13 -19.02 -9.85
N GLN A 206 29.80 -18.80 -8.71
CA GLN A 206 31.16 -18.25 -8.69
C GLN A 206 32.15 -19.12 -9.47
N SER A 207 32.05 -20.45 -9.32
CA SER A 207 32.89 -21.40 -10.08
C SER A 207 32.62 -21.29 -11.59
N THR A 208 31.35 -21.20 -12.00
CA THR A 208 30.98 -21.01 -13.42
C THR A 208 31.49 -19.69 -14.00
N VAL A 209 31.43 -18.60 -13.24
CA VAL A 209 31.93 -17.29 -13.67
C VAL A 209 33.45 -17.32 -13.85
N GLU A 210 34.19 -17.96 -12.94
CA GLU A 210 35.64 -18.08 -13.05
C GLU A 210 36.05 -18.97 -14.24
N GLU A 211 35.34 -20.07 -14.48
CA GLU A 211 35.53 -20.91 -15.67
C GLU A 211 35.27 -20.13 -16.98
N GLU A 212 34.19 -19.33 -17.03
CA GLU A 212 33.86 -18.51 -18.19
C GLU A 212 34.93 -17.44 -18.46
N LYS A 213 35.43 -16.80 -17.39
CA LYS A 213 36.52 -15.82 -17.50
C LYS A 213 37.81 -16.44 -18.01
N GLN A 214 38.17 -17.65 -17.54
CA GLN A 214 39.32 -18.39 -18.06
C GLN A 214 39.13 -18.77 -19.54
N ARG A 215 37.91 -19.13 -19.94
CA ARG A 215 37.57 -19.45 -21.33
C ARG A 215 37.73 -18.22 -22.23
N GLN A 216 37.20 -17.07 -21.82
CA GLN A 216 37.37 -15.82 -22.54
C GLN A 216 38.84 -15.38 -22.64
N GLN A 217 39.67 -15.63 -21.62
CA GLN A 217 41.10 -15.35 -21.68
C GLN A 217 41.83 -16.26 -22.67
N LYS A 218 41.48 -17.55 -22.72
CA LYS A 218 42.03 -18.48 -23.73
C LYS A 218 41.63 -18.09 -25.15
N ASP A 219 40.36 -17.72 -25.36
CA ASP A 219 39.87 -17.30 -26.67
C ASP A 219 40.52 -15.98 -27.13
N ARG A 220 40.76 -15.03 -26.21
CA ARG A 220 41.53 -13.80 -26.51
C ARG A 220 42.99 -14.08 -26.84
N GLY A 221 43.61 -15.08 -26.21
CA GLY A 221 44.97 -15.50 -26.52
C GLY A 221 45.10 -16.09 -27.93
N HIS A 222 44.10 -16.87 -28.38
CA HIS A 222 44.07 -17.42 -29.74
C HIS A 222 43.77 -16.36 -30.80
N HIS A 223 42.94 -15.36 -30.51
CA HIS A 223 42.67 -14.31 -31.48
C HIS A 223 43.90 -13.41 -31.71
N ARG A 224 44.69 -13.14 -30.66
CA ARG A 224 45.90 -12.31 -30.74
C ARG A 224 47.03 -12.95 -31.55
N GLN A 225 47.12 -14.29 -31.60
CA GLN A 225 48.10 -15.00 -32.46
C GLN A 225 47.69 -15.05 -33.95
N LEU A 226 46.41 -14.83 -34.27
CA LEU A 226 45.93 -14.75 -35.67
C LEU A 226 46.09 -13.34 -36.25
N GLU A 227 46.09 -12.29 -35.43
CA GLU A 227 46.35 -10.92 -35.89
C GLU A 227 47.85 -10.65 -36.13
N GLU A 228 48.77 -11.26 -35.38
CA GLU A 228 50.23 -11.05 -35.54
C GLU A 228 50.84 -11.64 -36.84
N VAL A 229 50.09 -12.42 -37.63
CA VAL A 229 50.58 -12.97 -38.92
C VAL A 229 50.02 -12.20 -40.14
N SER A 230 49.11 -11.23 -39.94
CA SER A 230 48.45 -10.51 -41.03
C SER A 230 48.97 -9.09 -41.31
N ASP A 231 49.84 -8.52 -40.48
CA ASP A 231 50.27 -7.11 -40.58
C ASP A 231 51.73 -6.93 -41.01
N SER A 232 52.08 -7.48 -42.17
CA SER A 232 53.35 -7.17 -42.85
C SER A 232 53.18 -6.77 -44.31
N ALA A 233 52.28 -5.82 -44.61
CA ALA A 233 52.36 -5.02 -45.84
C ALA A 233 51.50 -3.74 -45.78
N SER A 234 52.11 -2.61 -46.17
CA SER A 234 51.56 -1.24 -46.41
C SER A 234 51.09 -0.44 -45.17
N VAL A 235 51.81 0.59 -44.70
CA VAL A 235 52.12 1.94 -45.24
C VAL A 235 50.99 2.97 -44.99
N ASP A 236 51.39 4.10 -44.40
CA ASP A 236 50.71 5.39 -44.16
C ASP A 236 49.98 5.63 -42.82
N ASP A 237 50.79 6.01 -41.82
CA ASP A 237 50.75 7.31 -41.11
C ASP A 237 49.41 8.04 -40.99
N VAL A 238 48.56 7.60 -40.06
CA VAL A 238 47.64 8.50 -39.32
C VAL A 238 47.61 8.04 -37.87
N SER A 239 48.33 8.75 -37.02
CA SER A 239 48.26 8.64 -35.56
C SER A 239 46.86 9.04 -35.07
N VAL A 240 45.95 8.07 -34.95
CA VAL A 240 44.69 8.23 -34.23
C VAL A 240 45.02 8.19 -32.75
N ASP A 241 45.18 9.38 -32.18
CA ASP A 241 45.25 9.62 -30.74
C ASP A 241 43.92 9.15 -30.10
N ASP A 242 43.87 7.89 -29.67
CA ASP A 242 42.79 7.28 -28.89
C ASP A 242 42.82 7.79 -27.44
N SER A 243 42.95 9.10 -27.28
CA SER A 243 42.68 9.83 -26.05
C SER A 243 41.16 9.80 -25.83
N LYS A 244 40.63 8.61 -25.53
CA LYS A 244 39.35 8.39 -24.84
C LYS A 244 39.45 9.07 -23.50
N HIS A 245 39.29 10.39 -23.50
CA HIS A 245 38.84 11.11 -22.33
C HIS A 245 37.54 10.43 -21.92
N ASP A 246 37.59 9.57 -20.91
CA ASP A 246 36.45 9.16 -20.12
C ASP A 246 35.80 10.46 -19.64
N GLU A 247 34.84 10.97 -20.43
CA GLU A 247 34.07 12.17 -20.17
C GLU A 247 33.29 11.96 -18.87
N THR A 248 33.98 12.21 -17.77
CA THR A 248 33.44 12.16 -16.43
C THR A 248 32.59 13.41 -16.29
N HIS A 249 31.28 13.21 -16.21
CA HIS A 249 30.35 14.31 -16.07
C HIS A 249 30.51 14.90 -14.66
N PRO A 250 30.60 16.23 -14.49
CA PRO A 250 30.95 16.84 -13.19
C PRO A 250 29.98 16.48 -12.06
N ILE A 251 28.70 16.33 -12.37
CA ILE A 251 27.65 15.92 -11.41
C ILE A 251 27.38 14.41 -11.43
N LEU A 252 27.14 13.83 -12.62
CA LEU A 252 26.73 12.44 -12.80
C LEU A 252 27.87 11.43 -12.63
N GLY A 253 29.13 11.86 -12.59
CA GLY A 253 30.28 10.97 -12.47
C GLY A 253 30.57 10.17 -13.74
N GLN A 254 30.99 8.91 -13.56
CA GLN A 254 31.42 8.03 -14.64
C GLN A 254 30.25 7.69 -15.59
N LYS A 255 30.45 7.92 -16.89
CA LYS A 255 29.55 7.47 -17.96
C LYS A 255 29.82 5.99 -18.25
N LEU A 256 28.81 5.14 -18.10
CA LEU A 256 28.91 3.70 -18.40
C LEU A 256 28.55 3.37 -19.84
N ALA A 257 27.53 4.05 -20.37
CA ALA A 257 27.05 3.82 -21.72
C ALA A 257 26.38 5.08 -22.28
N ASP A 258 26.50 5.26 -23.59
CA ASP A 258 25.78 6.28 -24.35
C ASP A 258 24.96 5.58 -25.44
N LEU A 259 23.64 5.69 -25.36
CA LEU A 259 22.70 5.03 -26.27
C LEU A 259 22.11 6.01 -27.28
N SER A 260 22.70 7.20 -27.47
CA SER A 260 22.24 8.33 -28.28
C SER A 260 20.97 9.03 -27.79
N TYR A 261 19.94 8.29 -27.37
CA TYR A 261 18.70 8.84 -26.81
C TYR A 261 18.68 8.91 -25.28
N LYS A 262 19.61 8.20 -24.62
CA LYS A 262 19.84 8.24 -23.17
C LYS A 262 21.27 7.85 -22.83
N ARG A 263 21.76 8.32 -21.69
CA ARG A 263 23.09 8.00 -21.13
C ARG A 263 22.93 7.27 -19.81
N ILE A 264 23.85 6.35 -19.49
CA ILE A 264 23.85 5.61 -18.22
C ILE A 264 25.06 6.06 -17.41
N HIS A 265 24.85 6.44 -16.15
CA HIS A 265 25.89 6.94 -15.26
C HIS A 265 25.86 6.22 -13.90
N LEU A 266 26.98 6.28 -13.19
CA LEU A 266 27.08 5.91 -11.77
C LEU A 266 27.20 7.16 -10.92
N MET A 267 26.23 7.39 -10.05
CA MET A 267 26.17 8.58 -9.20
C MET A 267 26.04 8.21 -7.73
N SER A 268 26.58 9.05 -6.85
CA SER A 268 26.43 8.85 -5.40
C SER A 268 24.99 9.10 -4.93
N ALA A 269 24.57 8.37 -3.90
CA ALA A 269 23.31 8.59 -3.20
C ALA A 269 23.13 10.03 -2.71
N ALA A 270 24.22 10.66 -2.22
CA ALA A 270 24.20 12.02 -1.69
C ALA A 270 23.93 13.05 -2.80
N THR A 271 24.60 12.93 -3.95
CA THR A 271 24.35 13.76 -5.12
C THR A 271 22.94 13.54 -5.66
N LEU A 272 22.47 12.29 -5.67
CA LEU A 272 21.12 11.98 -6.16
C LEU A 272 20.02 12.62 -5.31
N ALA A 273 20.19 12.62 -3.99
CA ALA A 273 19.24 13.20 -3.06
C ALA A 273 19.16 14.73 -3.13
N SER A 274 20.18 15.41 -3.66
CA SER A 274 20.19 16.87 -3.81
C SER A 274 19.58 17.36 -5.12
N LEU A 275 19.31 16.46 -6.08
CA LEU A 275 18.71 16.84 -7.36
C LEU A 275 17.24 17.25 -7.20
N PRO A 276 16.77 18.27 -7.94
CA PRO A 276 15.38 18.66 -7.91
C PRO A 276 14.49 17.58 -8.57
N VAL A 277 13.30 17.39 -8.03
CA VAL A 277 12.27 16.52 -8.61
C VAL A 277 11.45 17.31 -9.63
N TYR A 278 11.13 16.69 -10.77
CA TYR A 278 10.27 17.34 -11.76
C TYR A 278 8.83 17.51 -11.22
N GLU A 279 8.37 18.77 -11.18
CA GLU A 279 7.18 19.21 -10.44
C GLU A 279 5.86 18.53 -10.85
N LYS A 280 5.76 18.01 -12.07
CA LYS A 280 4.51 17.41 -12.57
C LYS A 280 4.33 15.94 -12.16
N GLN A 281 5.29 15.35 -11.44
CA GLN A 281 5.19 14.00 -10.89
C GLN A 281 4.23 13.90 -9.70
N ARG A 282 3.94 12.65 -9.30
CA ARG A 282 3.30 12.34 -8.01
C ARG A 282 4.06 13.00 -6.86
N ALA A 283 3.38 13.43 -5.81
CA ALA A 283 4.05 14.01 -4.64
C ALA A 283 5.01 13.01 -3.97
N TYR A 284 6.18 13.49 -3.54
CA TYR A 284 7.09 12.70 -2.70
C TYR A 284 6.49 12.53 -1.31
N ARG A 285 6.49 11.30 -0.80
CA ARG A 285 6.06 10.98 0.56
C ARG A 285 7.18 10.30 1.33
N HIS A 286 7.59 10.94 2.42
CA HIS A 286 8.65 10.43 3.29
C HIS A 286 8.30 9.06 3.88
N ASP A 287 7.06 8.86 4.35
CA ASP A 287 6.64 7.58 4.94
C ASP A 287 6.78 6.40 3.98
N ARG A 288 6.47 6.62 2.69
CA ARG A 288 6.65 5.59 1.66
C ARG A 288 8.12 5.26 1.47
N ALA A 289 8.98 6.27 1.40
CA ALA A 289 10.43 6.06 1.31
C ALA A 289 10.98 5.32 2.55
N THR A 290 10.48 5.64 3.74
CA THR A 290 10.82 4.98 5.01
C THR A 290 10.37 3.52 5.03
N LEU A 291 9.15 3.22 4.59
CA LEU A 291 8.68 1.84 4.45
C LEU A 291 9.52 1.06 3.43
N MET A 292 9.80 1.67 2.27
CA MET A 292 10.69 1.09 1.26
C MET A 292 12.08 0.81 1.84
N ALA A 293 12.64 1.71 2.65
CA ALA A 293 13.94 1.50 3.28
C ALA A 293 13.89 0.35 4.30
N LYS A 294 12.85 0.29 5.14
CA LYS A 294 12.64 -0.81 6.11
C LYS A 294 12.51 -2.17 5.42
N ASP A 295 11.77 -2.26 4.33
CA ASP A 295 11.63 -3.51 3.57
C ASP A 295 12.90 -3.82 2.79
N LYS A 296 13.60 -2.79 2.30
CA LYS A 296 14.85 -2.98 1.58
C LYS A 296 15.97 -3.51 2.46
N LYS A 297 16.03 -3.10 3.74
CA LYS A 297 16.96 -3.67 4.73
C LYS A 297 16.87 -5.19 4.85
N LYS A 298 15.66 -5.76 4.72
CA LYS A 298 15.44 -7.21 4.78
C LYS A 298 15.91 -7.95 3.51
N THR A 299 16.27 -7.20 2.46
CA THR A 299 16.59 -7.71 1.13
C THR A 299 17.80 -7.01 0.53
N LEU A 300 18.75 -6.55 1.35
CA LEU A 300 19.92 -5.78 0.90
C LEU A 300 20.79 -6.57 -0.08
N TRP A 301 20.92 -7.88 0.14
CA TRP A 301 21.61 -8.82 -0.75
C TRP A 301 21.16 -8.78 -2.22
N MET A 302 19.94 -8.29 -2.52
CA MET A 302 19.43 -8.17 -3.89
C MET A 302 19.88 -6.88 -4.62
N GLY A 303 20.63 -5.97 -3.97
CA GLY A 303 20.97 -4.66 -4.53
C GLY A 303 19.77 -3.72 -4.64
N ILE A 304 19.96 -2.44 -5.01
CA ILE A 304 18.86 -1.46 -5.07
C ILE A 304 17.92 -1.78 -6.25
N PRO A 305 16.60 -1.93 -6.03
CA PRO A 305 15.68 -2.31 -7.09
C PRO A 305 15.32 -1.14 -8.04
N GLY A 306 15.41 -1.43 -9.33
CA GLY A 306 14.94 -0.59 -10.43
C GLY A 306 15.86 0.60 -10.78
N VAL A 307 15.65 1.19 -11.95
CA VAL A 307 16.45 2.29 -12.51
C VAL A 307 15.89 3.66 -12.12
N ILE A 308 16.73 4.63 -11.79
CA ILE A 308 16.32 6.02 -11.52
C ILE A 308 16.56 6.86 -12.77
N SER A 309 15.52 7.54 -13.23
CA SER A 309 15.52 8.27 -14.50
C SER A 309 15.65 9.77 -14.25
N LEU A 310 16.58 10.42 -14.91
CA LEU A 310 16.83 11.86 -14.84
C LEU A 310 16.57 12.50 -16.22
N ALA A 311 16.07 13.74 -16.22
CA ALA A 311 16.10 14.62 -17.38
C ALA A 311 17.20 15.65 -17.21
N GLU A 312 17.92 15.90 -18.28
CA GLU A 312 18.90 16.97 -18.38
C GLU A 312 18.39 17.99 -19.39
N ASP A 313 18.31 19.25 -19.00
CA ASP A 313 17.93 20.32 -19.91
C ASP A 313 19.13 20.84 -20.73
N LYS A 314 18.87 21.73 -21.70
CA LYS A 314 19.92 22.38 -22.51
C LYS A 314 20.99 23.12 -21.70
N SER A 315 20.70 23.50 -20.45
CA SER A 315 21.68 24.15 -19.57
C SER A 315 22.54 23.14 -18.78
N GLY A 316 22.31 21.84 -18.96
CA GLY A 316 22.93 20.77 -18.19
C GLY A 316 22.31 20.57 -16.80
N LYS A 317 21.19 21.24 -16.50
CA LYS A 317 20.52 21.09 -15.20
C LYS A 317 19.70 19.82 -15.19
N LEU A 318 19.94 19.03 -14.14
CA LEU A 318 19.34 17.73 -13.93
C LEU A 318 18.05 17.85 -13.11
N SER A 319 17.10 16.98 -13.40
CA SER A 319 15.89 16.79 -12.60
C SER A 319 15.47 15.32 -12.59
N ILE A 320 15.06 14.81 -11.43
CA ILE A 320 14.56 13.43 -11.31
C ILE A 320 13.22 13.35 -12.06
N LEU A 321 13.11 12.45 -13.04
CA LEU A 321 11.89 12.15 -13.81
C LEU A 321 11.12 10.96 -13.24
N ASP A 322 11.80 9.93 -12.75
CA ASP A 322 11.16 8.83 -12.05
C ASP A 322 12.09 8.29 -10.96
N GLY A 323 11.50 7.64 -9.96
CA GLY A 323 12.24 7.01 -8.87
C GLY A 323 12.43 7.91 -7.65
N GLN A 324 11.72 9.03 -7.51
CA GLN A 324 11.86 9.94 -6.36
C GLN A 324 11.75 9.23 -4.98
N HIS A 325 10.87 8.25 -4.82
CA HIS A 325 10.73 7.49 -3.56
C HIS A 325 11.90 6.52 -3.35
N ARG A 326 12.50 6.03 -4.44
CA ARG A 326 13.73 5.23 -4.42
C ARG A 326 14.92 6.10 -4.04
N VAL A 327 15.00 7.33 -4.57
CA VAL A 327 15.98 8.33 -4.13
C VAL A 327 15.85 8.59 -2.64
N GLY A 328 14.63 8.85 -2.13
CA GLY A 328 14.39 9.04 -0.70
C GLY A 328 14.77 7.82 0.14
N MET A 329 14.43 6.61 -0.32
CA MET A 329 14.83 5.35 0.32
C MET A 329 16.36 5.22 0.40
N ILE A 330 17.06 5.48 -0.71
CA ILE A 330 18.52 5.40 -0.79
C ILE A 330 19.17 6.43 0.13
N ALA A 331 18.63 7.65 0.20
CA ALA A 331 19.11 8.70 1.09
C ALA A 331 18.98 8.29 2.57
N LEU A 332 17.87 7.67 2.96
CA LEU A 332 17.66 7.14 4.31
C LEU A 332 18.66 6.02 4.64
N LEU A 333 18.90 5.10 3.71
CA LEU A 333 19.89 4.04 3.88
C LEU A 333 21.31 4.59 3.99
N ALA A 334 21.66 5.64 3.22
CA ALA A 334 22.96 6.29 3.27
C ALA A 334 23.19 7.02 4.60
N GLU A 335 22.16 7.69 5.14
CA GLU A 335 22.23 8.32 6.46
C GLU A 335 22.47 7.29 7.57
N GLU A 336 21.79 6.14 7.50
CA GLU A 336 21.97 5.08 8.49
C GLU A 336 23.31 4.37 8.37
N GLN A 337 23.79 4.12 7.15
CA GLN A 337 25.14 3.61 6.91
C GLN A 337 26.19 4.56 7.51
N ARG A 338 25.98 5.89 7.41
CA ARG A 338 26.85 6.89 8.05
C ARG A 338 26.81 6.78 9.58
N LYS A 339 25.62 6.70 10.19
CA LYS A 339 25.46 6.53 11.65
C LYS A 339 26.16 5.27 12.16
N LEU A 340 26.04 4.16 11.43
CA LEU A 340 26.70 2.90 11.79
C LEU A 340 28.23 3.02 11.78
N ARG A 341 28.80 3.73 10.79
CA ARG A 341 30.25 3.98 10.71
C ARG A 341 30.73 4.88 11.86
N GLU A 342 29.95 5.90 12.23
CA GLU A 342 30.25 6.78 13.36
C GLU A 342 30.26 6.01 14.70
N THR A 343 29.30 5.11 14.90
CA THR A 343 29.24 4.28 16.12
C THR A 343 30.31 3.19 16.16
N ALA A 344 30.66 2.60 15.01
CA ALA A 344 31.69 1.55 14.94
C ALA A 344 33.08 2.09 15.28
N GLY A 345 33.36 3.37 14.98
CA GLY A 345 34.62 4.02 15.35
C GLY A 345 34.79 4.27 16.86
N GLN A 346 33.73 4.13 17.67
CA GLN A 346 33.76 4.40 19.12
C GLN A 346 33.78 3.13 19.99
N HIS A 347 33.41 1.98 19.44
CA HIS A 347 33.31 0.73 20.19
C HIS A 347 34.02 -0.39 19.44
N GLU A 348 35.28 -0.64 19.81
CA GLU A 348 36.03 -1.87 19.48
C GLU A 348 35.36 -3.06 20.17
N THR A 349 34.22 -3.54 19.67
CA THR A 349 33.56 -4.69 20.27
C THR A 349 32.89 -5.61 19.25
N LYS A 350 33.42 -6.83 19.24
CA LYS A 350 32.80 -8.12 18.88
C LYS A 350 32.32 -8.24 17.43
N GLU A 351 33.29 -8.62 16.60
CA GLU A 351 33.14 -9.40 15.37
C GLU A 351 32.01 -10.43 15.51
N ASN A 352 30.97 -10.35 14.66
CA ASN A 352 30.42 -11.49 13.91
C ASN A 352 29.08 -11.21 13.20
N GLU A 353 28.38 -10.11 13.47
CA GLU A 353 27.29 -9.68 12.57
C GLU A 353 27.83 -8.67 11.55
N ILE A 354 28.22 -9.18 10.38
CA ILE A 354 28.49 -8.33 9.22
C ILE A 354 27.18 -7.60 8.89
N ASN A 355 27.13 -6.32 9.22
CA ASN A 355 25.98 -5.50 8.89
C ASN A 355 25.92 -5.34 7.37
N GLU A 356 25.02 -6.05 6.69
CA GLU A 356 24.87 -6.02 5.23
C GLU A 356 24.75 -4.60 4.67
N LEU A 357 24.21 -3.66 5.46
CA LEU A 357 24.10 -2.26 5.07
C LEU A 357 25.45 -1.56 4.93
N ALA A 358 26.46 -1.98 5.70
CA ALA A 358 27.82 -1.45 5.60
C ALA A 358 28.49 -1.85 4.27
N LEU A 359 28.15 -3.02 3.73
CA LEU A 359 28.67 -3.54 2.45
C LEU A 359 27.99 -2.93 1.22
N LEU A 360 26.82 -2.33 1.36
CA LEU A 360 26.11 -1.74 0.23
C LEU A 360 26.85 -0.49 -0.28
N ASP A 361 27.30 -0.53 -1.55
CA ASP A 361 27.95 0.62 -2.20
C ASP A 361 26.91 1.64 -2.68
N LEU A 362 26.63 2.62 -1.83
CA LEU A 362 25.75 3.75 -2.13
C LEU A 362 26.45 4.89 -2.89
N GLN A 363 27.73 4.74 -3.25
CA GLN A 363 28.46 5.72 -4.07
C GLN A 363 28.28 5.47 -5.56
N LYS A 364 27.86 4.27 -5.95
CA LYS A 364 27.70 3.85 -7.35
C LYS A 364 26.26 3.43 -7.66
N VAL A 365 25.33 4.37 -7.54
CA VAL A 365 23.93 4.15 -7.93
C VAL A 365 23.78 4.36 -9.43
N LEU A 366 23.27 3.34 -10.13
CA LEU A 366 23.01 3.41 -11.57
C LEU A 366 21.82 4.32 -11.86
N VAL A 367 22.04 5.32 -12.71
CA VAL A 367 21.01 6.26 -13.17
C VAL A 367 21.00 6.32 -14.69
N GLU A 368 19.81 6.48 -15.27
CA GLU A 368 19.66 6.80 -16.68
C GLU A 368 19.32 8.28 -16.85
N VAL A 369 19.93 8.92 -17.85
CA VAL A 369 19.82 10.36 -18.08
C VAL A 369 19.33 10.56 -19.51
N PHE A 370 18.18 11.23 -19.63
CA PHE A 370 17.59 11.62 -20.89
C PHE A 370 18.01 13.06 -21.21
N PRO A 371 18.97 13.26 -22.14
CA PRO A 371 19.32 14.60 -22.59
C PRO A 371 18.13 15.22 -23.32
N GLN A 372 17.94 16.53 -23.16
CA GLN A 372 16.95 17.25 -23.94
C GLN A 372 17.29 17.12 -25.43
N ARG A 373 16.33 16.63 -26.21
CA ARG A 373 16.50 16.49 -27.66
C ARG A 373 16.73 17.87 -28.27
N ALA A 374 17.71 17.98 -29.15
CA ALA A 374 17.76 19.12 -30.06
C ALA A 374 16.41 19.12 -30.81
N ARG A 375 15.67 20.23 -30.74
CA ARG A 375 14.47 20.37 -31.56
C ARG A 375 14.98 20.40 -32.99
N ASP A 376 14.75 19.33 -33.75
CA ASP A 376 14.94 19.38 -35.19
C ASP A 376 13.99 20.45 -35.72
N ASP A 377 14.53 21.48 -36.36
CA ASP A 377 13.80 22.65 -36.89
C ASP A 377 12.76 22.29 -37.98
N SER A 378 12.57 21.00 -38.30
CA SER A 378 11.81 20.54 -39.46
C SER A 378 10.31 20.27 -39.20
N VAL A 379 9.82 20.30 -37.95
CA VAL A 379 8.41 20.07 -37.67
C VAL A 379 7.77 21.33 -37.10
N LEU A 380 7.14 22.10 -37.99
CA LEU A 380 6.32 23.30 -37.71
C LEU A 380 5.04 22.98 -36.92
N VAL A 381 5.12 22.18 -35.85
CA VAL A 381 4.07 22.16 -34.84
C VAL A 381 4.27 23.41 -33.99
N ASN A 382 3.22 24.21 -33.84
CA ASN A 382 3.18 25.40 -32.99
C ASN A 382 3.29 25.01 -31.49
N ASP A 383 4.38 24.35 -31.10
CA ASP A 383 4.63 23.76 -29.78
C ASP A 383 5.45 24.73 -28.91
N ASN A 384 4.78 25.78 -28.47
CA ASN A 384 5.31 26.63 -27.41
C ASN A 384 5.28 25.95 -26.03
N ASP A 385 4.61 24.79 -25.85
CA ASP A 385 4.34 24.27 -24.48
C ASP A 385 4.54 22.75 -24.27
N LEU A 386 4.99 21.98 -25.27
CA LEU A 386 5.23 20.54 -25.06
C LEU A 386 6.51 20.34 -24.25
N ASP A 387 6.30 20.11 -22.95
CA ASP A 387 7.32 19.80 -21.95
C ASP A 387 7.94 18.43 -22.26
N ASP A 388 9.14 18.40 -22.86
CA ASP A 388 9.86 17.16 -23.20
C ASP A 388 9.92 16.16 -22.03
N LYS A 389 10.01 16.68 -20.79
CA LYS A 389 10.00 15.88 -19.57
C LYS A 389 8.69 15.14 -19.37
N ALA A 390 7.55 15.74 -19.74
CA ALA A 390 6.24 15.10 -19.69
C ALA A 390 6.14 13.93 -20.69
N VAL A 391 6.70 14.09 -21.89
CA VAL A 391 6.71 13.03 -22.92
C VAL A 391 7.55 11.85 -22.45
N ILE A 392 8.78 12.12 -22.01
CA ILE A 392 9.69 11.08 -21.49
C ILE A 392 9.07 10.40 -20.26
N PHE A 393 8.52 11.17 -19.32
CA PHE A 393 7.85 10.63 -18.14
C PHE A 393 6.70 9.70 -18.51
N THR A 394 5.86 10.10 -19.46
CA THR A 394 4.75 9.28 -19.94
C THR A 394 5.26 8.00 -20.59
N GLU A 395 6.32 8.10 -21.41
CA GLU A 395 6.92 6.95 -22.10
C GLU A 395 7.49 5.92 -21.12
N ILE A 396 8.34 6.35 -20.18
CA ILE A 396 8.96 5.50 -19.14
C ILE A 396 7.89 4.68 -18.42
N ASN A 397 6.77 5.33 -18.14
CA ASN A 397 5.72 4.76 -17.34
C ASN A 397 4.58 4.12 -18.14
N LYS A 398 4.68 3.98 -19.46
CA LYS A 398 3.68 3.19 -20.21
C LYS A 398 3.60 1.74 -19.73
N ALA A 399 4.72 1.21 -19.22
CA ALA A 399 4.82 -0.15 -18.70
C ALA A 399 4.30 -0.28 -17.25
N GLU A 400 4.20 0.82 -16.50
CA GLU A 400 3.74 0.81 -15.12
C GLU A 400 2.36 1.48 -14.99
N PRO A 401 1.43 0.93 -14.20
CA PRO A 401 0.13 1.57 -14.00
C PRO A 401 0.29 2.87 -13.16
N ILE A 402 0.52 4.01 -13.81
CA ILE A 402 0.34 5.33 -13.19
C ILE A 402 -1.16 5.63 -13.08
N LYS A 403 -1.55 6.19 -11.94
CA LYS A 403 -2.86 6.82 -11.73
C LYS A 403 -3.06 8.00 -12.69
N LEU A 404 -4.25 8.13 -13.28
CA LEU A 404 -4.54 9.19 -14.25
C LEU A 404 -4.30 10.58 -13.67
N LEU A 405 -4.57 10.78 -12.38
CA LEU A 405 -4.31 12.04 -11.68
C LEU A 405 -2.83 12.48 -11.75
N ASP A 406 -1.90 11.53 -11.77
CA ASP A 406 -0.45 11.79 -11.73
C ASP A 406 0.15 11.91 -13.15
N LEU A 407 -0.65 11.73 -14.22
CA LEU A 407 -0.19 11.94 -15.59
C LEU A 407 -0.10 13.45 -15.92
N PRO A 408 0.99 13.89 -16.58
CA PRO A 408 1.16 15.29 -16.93
C PRO A 408 0.10 15.72 -17.95
N GLY A 409 -0.48 16.91 -17.74
CA GLY A 409 -1.52 17.48 -18.61
C GLY A 409 -2.94 16.95 -18.34
N VAL A 410 -3.11 15.85 -17.60
CA VAL A 410 -4.43 15.28 -17.30
C VAL A 410 -5.15 16.06 -16.20
N ALA A 411 -4.45 16.40 -15.12
CA ALA A 411 -4.98 17.19 -14.02
C ALA A 411 -4.24 18.52 -13.83
N THR A 412 -5.01 19.59 -13.62
CA THR A 412 -4.42 20.90 -13.29
C THR A 412 -3.69 20.84 -11.94
N LYS A 413 -2.68 21.72 -11.74
CA LYS A 413 -1.94 21.80 -10.47
C LYS A 413 -2.88 22.09 -9.30
N GLN A 414 -3.89 22.96 -9.50
CA GLN A 414 -4.90 23.26 -8.49
C GLN A 414 -5.74 22.04 -8.13
N THR A 415 -6.26 21.30 -9.12
CA THR A 415 -7.05 20.08 -8.89
C THR A 415 -6.24 19.05 -8.09
N ARG A 416 -4.97 18.84 -8.47
CA ARG A 416 -4.06 17.95 -7.74
C ARG A 416 -3.89 18.38 -6.29
N ASN A 417 -3.60 19.66 -6.05
CA ASN A 417 -3.45 20.19 -4.69
C ASN A 417 -4.71 20.02 -3.83
N ILE A 418 -5.90 20.21 -4.40
CA ILE A 418 -7.18 20.01 -3.69
C ILE A 418 -7.35 18.54 -3.28
N ILE A 419 -7.12 17.61 -4.21
CA ILE A 419 -7.24 16.17 -3.96
C ILE A 419 -6.18 15.69 -2.97
N ASP A 420 -4.92 16.10 -3.16
CA ASP A 420 -3.80 15.72 -2.31
C ASP A 420 -4.00 16.19 -0.88
N HIS A 421 -4.45 17.44 -0.71
CA HIS A 421 -4.78 17.98 0.61
C HIS A 421 -5.89 17.17 1.28
N ALA A 422 -7.01 16.92 0.59
CA ALA A 422 -8.13 16.21 1.19
C ALA A 422 -7.80 14.75 1.53
N ALA A 423 -7.13 14.05 0.61
CA ALA A 423 -6.74 12.66 0.80
C ALA A 423 -5.72 12.51 1.95
N SER A 424 -4.73 13.41 2.04
CA SER A 424 -3.75 13.41 3.14
C SER A 424 -4.41 13.73 4.49
N HIS A 425 -5.29 14.74 4.53
CA HIS A 425 -6.05 15.06 5.74
C HIS A 425 -6.82 13.84 6.28
N PHE A 426 -7.47 13.07 5.41
CA PHE A 426 -8.19 11.86 5.82
C PHE A 426 -7.26 10.73 6.25
N HIS A 427 -6.12 10.55 5.57
CA HIS A 427 -5.10 9.60 6.00
C HIS A 427 -4.60 9.89 7.41
N ASP A 428 -4.33 11.17 7.70
CA ASP A 428 -3.79 11.59 9.00
C ASP A 428 -4.86 11.58 10.10
N SER A 429 -6.12 11.87 9.75
CA SER A 429 -7.25 11.82 10.69
C SER A 429 -7.68 10.38 11.04
N PHE A 430 -7.52 9.43 10.10
CA PHE A 430 -7.99 8.05 10.27
C PHE A 430 -6.90 7.01 9.92
N PRO A 431 -5.70 7.06 10.53
CA PRO A 431 -4.56 6.26 10.08
C PRO A 431 -4.82 4.75 10.13
N ALA A 432 -5.62 4.27 11.10
CA ALA A 432 -5.99 2.85 11.22
C ALA A 432 -6.86 2.34 10.06
N MET A 433 -7.50 3.24 9.31
CA MET A 433 -8.39 2.92 8.19
C MET A 433 -7.67 3.05 6.84
N PHE A 434 -6.41 3.46 6.84
CA PHE A 434 -5.60 3.51 5.64
C PHE A 434 -4.59 2.38 5.61
N SER A 435 -4.51 1.70 4.46
CA SER A 435 -3.57 0.63 4.20
C SER A 435 -2.64 1.02 3.07
N ALA A 436 -1.35 0.71 3.23
CA ALA A 436 -0.35 0.86 2.17
C ALA A 436 -0.63 -0.03 0.96
N SER A 437 -1.41 -1.11 1.12
CA SER A 437 -1.74 -2.03 0.02
C SER A 437 -2.73 -1.41 -0.95
N GLN A 438 -2.40 -1.43 -2.25
CA GLN A 438 -3.33 -1.03 -3.32
C GLN A 438 -4.53 -1.99 -3.46
N LYS A 439 -4.43 -3.21 -2.91
CA LYS A 439 -5.50 -4.23 -2.91
C LYS A 439 -6.14 -4.36 -1.52
N CYS A 440 -6.22 -3.26 -0.77
CA CYS A 440 -6.84 -3.27 0.55
C CYS A 440 -8.33 -3.65 0.45
N ARG A 441 -8.82 -4.42 1.43
CA ARG A 441 -10.23 -4.78 1.55
C ARG A 441 -10.96 -3.75 2.40
N ALA A 442 -12.23 -3.54 2.09
CA ALA A 442 -13.14 -2.76 2.93
C ALA A 442 -13.02 -3.21 4.40
N PRO A 443 -12.96 -2.26 5.35
CA PRO A 443 -13.25 -0.84 5.20
C PRO A 443 -12.01 0.01 4.91
N HIS A 444 -10.84 -0.61 4.70
CA HIS A 444 -9.60 0.15 4.55
C HIS A 444 -9.52 0.80 3.17
N LEU A 445 -8.95 2.00 3.13
CA LEU A 445 -8.64 2.71 1.90
C LEU A 445 -7.13 2.73 1.65
N ASN A 446 -6.76 2.82 0.38
CA ASN A 446 -5.40 3.16 -0.01
C ASN A 446 -5.37 4.61 -0.45
N LEU A 447 -4.38 5.37 0.02
CA LEU A 447 -4.28 6.81 -0.22
C LEU A 447 -4.25 7.14 -1.72
N ASP A 448 -3.49 6.39 -2.52
CA ASP A 448 -3.38 6.64 -3.97
C ASP A 448 -4.64 6.22 -4.72
N ASN A 449 -5.31 5.14 -4.29
CA ASN A 449 -6.60 4.76 -4.86
C ASN A 449 -7.70 5.78 -4.52
N LEU A 450 -7.69 6.36 -3.31
CA LEU A 450 -8.62 7.41 -2.93
C LEU A 450 -8.42 8.67 -3.78
N ARG A 451 -7.16 9.10 -3.98
CA ARG A 451 -6.84 10.23 -4.87
C ARG A 451 -7.36 10.01 -6.28
N GLU A 452 -7.09 8.83 -6.84
CA GLU A 452 -7.55 8.48 -8.18
C GLU A 452 -9.08 8.42 -8.26
N ALA A 453 -9.76 7.87 -7.25
CA ALA A 453 -11.22 7.79 -7.23
C ALA A 453 -11.89 9.17 -7.09
N LEU A 454 -11.31 10.08 -6.31
CA LEU A 454 -11.74 11.48 -6.23
C LEU A 454 -11.56 12.20 -7.57
N PHE A 455 -10.47 11.92 -8.29
CA PHE A 455 -10.24 12.48 -9.61
C PHE A 455 -11.20 11.92 -10.66
N ALA A 456 -11.32 10.59 -10.75
CA ALA A 456 -12.12 9.88 -11.75
C ALA A 456 -13.63 10.12 -11.61
N SER A 457 -14.10 10.49 -10.42
CA SER A 457 -15.50 10.85 -10.18
C SER A 457 -15.87 12.28 -10.60
N ASP A 458 -14.89 13.08 -11.03
CA ASP A 458 -15.05 14.51 -11.36
C ASP A 458 -15.75 15.30 -10.23
N ILE A 459 -15.60 14.86 -8.96
CA ILE A 459 -16.34 15.41 -7.81
C ILE A 459 -16.08 16.90 -7.62
N ILE A 460 -14.86 17.36 -7.89
CA ILE A 460 -14.47 18.77 -7.79
C ILE A 460 -15.28 19.63 -8.76
N LYS A 461 -15.46 19.17 -10.01
CA LYS A 461 -16.23 19.91 -11.03
C LYS A 461 -17.72 19.87 -10.73
N ARG A 462 -18.24 18.70 -10.34
CA ARG A 462 -19.66 18.50 -10.03
C ARG A 462 -20.14 19.34 -8.85
N GLU A 463 -19.39 19.30 -7.75
CA GLU A 463 -19.73 19.99 -6.50
C GLU A 463 -19.18 21.43 -6.46
N LYS A 464 -18.52 21.88 -7.53
CA LYS A 464 -17.93 23.22 -7.67
C LYS A 464 -16.97 23.58 -6.52
N ILE A 465 -16.12 22.63 -6.15
CA ILE A 465 -15.20 22.75 -5.02
C ILE A 465 -14.00 23.62 -5.43
N GLY A 466 -13.77 24.71 -4.70
CA GLY A 466 -12.66 25.64 -4.95
C GLY A 466 -11.39 25.30 -4.17
N GLY A 467 -11.49 24.55 -3.06
CA GLY A 467 -10.38 24.31 -2.15
C GLY A 467 -10.35 22.93 -1.48
N GLY A 468 -9.17 22.52 -1.02
CA GLY A 468 -8.97 21.24 -0.32
C GLY A 468 -9.82 21.10 0.94
N GLY A 469 -9.99 22.18 1.72
CA GLY A 469 -10.83 22.16 2.92
C GLY A 469 -12.33 21.99 2.64
N GLU A 470 -12.83 22.48 1.51
CA GLU A 470 -14.21 22.26 1.08
C GLU A 470 -14.44 20.79 0.70
N LEU A 471 -13.48 20.17 0.00
CA LEU A 471 -13.53 18.74 -0.30
C LEU A 471 -13.51 17.90 0.99
N VAL A 472 -12.71 18.27 1.99
CA VAL A 472 -12.69 17.60 3.30
C VAL A 472 -14.06 17.69 3.98
N LYS A 473 -14.68 18.87 4.01
CA LYS A 473 -16.02 19.06 4.61
C LYS A 473 -17.08 18.21 3.90
N LEU A 474 -17.04 18.15 2.57
CA LEU A 474 -17.94 17.30 1.78
C LEU A 474 -17.74 15.82 2.13
N MET A 475 -16.49 15.35 2.17
CA MET A 475 -16.18 13.96 2.50
C MET A 475 -16.61 13.60 3.93
N LEU A 476 -16.44 14.51 4.90
CA LEU A 476 -16.94 14.31 6.28
C LEU A 476 -18.46 14.22 6.32
N LYS A 477 -19.16 15.08 5.57
CA LYS A 477 -20.62 15.01 5.42
C LYS A 477 -21.04 13.65 4.83
N LYS A 478 -20.36 13.18 3.78
CA LYS A 478 -20.60 11.85 3.19
C LYS A 478 -20.30 10.71 4.15
N ASN A 479 -19.26 10.84 4.97
CA ASN A 479 -18.96 9.85 6.01
C ASN A 479 -20.09 9.75 7.04
N LEU A 480 -20.66 10.88 7.44
CA LEU A 480 -21.79 10.94 8.36
C LEU A 480 -23.08 10.37 7.74
N GLU A 481 -23.37 10.70 6.47
CA GLU A 481 -24.50 10.11 5.73
C GLU A 481 -24.40 8.57 5.69
N LEU A 482 -23.19 8.05 5.43
CA LEU A 482 -22.94 6.61 5.45
C LEU A 482 -23.03 6.02 6.86
N ARG A 483 -22.56 6.74 7.89
CA ARG A 483 -22.72 6.31 9.29
C ARG A 483 -24.20 6.08 9.61
N VAL A 484 -25.07 7.05 9.33
CA VAL A 484 -26.51 6.93 9.57
C VAL A 484 -27.08 5.72 8.82
N LYS A 485 -26.72 5.56 7.54
CA LYS A 485 -27.14 4.42 6.70
C LYS A 485 -26.74 3.07 7.28
N TYR A 486 -25.55 2.94 7.87
CA TYR A 486 -24.99 1.66 8.32
C TYR A 486 -25.19 1.36 9.81
N VAL A 487 -25.39 2.38 10.64
CA VAL A 487 -25.56 2.25 12.10
C VAL A 487 -27.02 2.41 12.50
N ASP A 488 -27.66 3.48 12.04
CA ASP A 488 -28.97 3.88 12.57
C ASP A 488 -30.10 3.12 11.89
N ASN A 489 -29.95 2.79 10.60
CA ASN A 489 -30.94 1.97 9.88
C ASN A 489 -30.91 0.47 10.21
N ASN A 490 -30.04 0.05 11.15
CA ASN A 490 -30.02 -1.22 11.89
C ASN A 490 -30.57 -2.49 11.17
N GLY A 491 -30.33 -2.64 9.87
CA GLY A 491 -30.81 -3.79 9.10
C GLY A 491 -32.34 -3.90 8.97
N VAL A 492 -33.11 -2.88 9.36
CA VAL A 492 -34.50 -2.75 8.92
C VAL A 492 -34.42 -2.28 7.48
N GLY A 493 -34.19 -3.22 6.57
CA GLY A 493 -34.50 -2.94 5.18
C GLY A 493 -35.95 -2.54 5.17
N GLU A 494 -36.24 -1.28 4.81
CA GLU A 494 -37.58 -0.91 4.38
C GLU A 494 -38.00 -1.98 3.37
N GLU A 495 -38.97 -2.81 3.75
CA GLU A 495 -39.65 -3.76 2.86
C GLU A 495 -40.54 -2.97 1.90
N ASP A 496 -39.95 -2.00 1.20
CA ASP A 496 -40.67 -1.14 0.26
C ASP A 496 -40.76 -1.87 -1.08
N GLY A 497 -41.75 -2.77 -1.17
CA GLY A 497 -42.25 -3.30 -2.43
C GLY A 497 -42.88 -4.68 -2.33
N GLU A 498 -44.17 -4.76 -2.71
CA GLU A 498 -44.97 -5.98 -2.90
C GLU A 498 -44.32 -7.06 -3.79
N ASP A 499 -43.24 -6.74 -4.49
CA ASP A 499 -42.49 -7.67 -5.37
C ASP A 499 -41.39 -8.48 -4.66
N GLY A 500 -41.25 -8.39 -3.33
CA GLY A 500 -40.37 -9.27 -2.53
C GLY A 500 -38.88 -9.23 -2.91
N LYS A 501 -38.47 -8.23 -3.69
CA LYS A 501 -37.11 -8.14 -4.23
C LYS A 501 -36.24 -7.41 -3.22
N GLN A 502 -35.73 -8.15 -2.23
CA GLN A 502 -34.78 -7.67 -1.21
C GLN A 502 -33.80 -6.67 -1.82
N ILE A 503 -34.01 -5.39 -1.50
CA ILE A 503 -33.16 -4.30 -1.95
C ILE A 503 -31.83 -4.48 -1.25
N TYR A 504 -30.90 -5.14 -1.95
CA TYR A 504 -29.48 -5.30 -1.69
C TYR A 504 -29.05 -4.90 -0.28
N LYS A 505 -29.30 -5.78 0.70
CA LYS A 505 -28.60 -5.74 1.98
C LYS A 505 -27.12 -5.67 1.62
N SER A 506 -26.51 -4.50 1.83
CA SER A 506 -25.18 -4.21 1.28
C SER A 506 -24.25 -5.34 1.73
N LYS A 507 -23.50 -5.95 0.80
CA LYS A 507 -22.59 -7.08 1.04
C LYS A 507 -21.37 -6.68 1.89
N VAL A 508 -21.55 -5.81 2.87
CA VAL A 508 -20.53 -5.37 3.80
C VAL A 508 -20.38 -6.46 4.87
N SER A 509 -19.17 -6.98 5.01
CA SER A 509 -18.85 -7.93 6.06
C SER A 509 -19.02 -7.28 7.44
N ASP A 510 -19.59 -8.01 8.40
CA ASP A 510 -19.73 -7.55 9.79
C ASP A 510 -18.38 -7.13 10.40
N THR A 511 -17.29 -7.81 10.02
CA THR A 511 -15.93 -7.43 10.45
C THR A 511 -15.55 -6.04 9.92
N ALA A 512 -15.92 -5.73 8.68
CA ALA A 512 -15.65 -4.42 8.09
C ALA A 512 -16.51 -3.33 8.73
N LEU A 513 -17.78 -3.63 8.97
CA LEU A 513 -18.71 -2.71 9.65
C LEU A 513 -18.26 -2.42 11.09
N ASN A 514 -17.84 -3.44 11.84
CA ASN A 514 -17.36 -3.27 13.22
C ASN A 514 -16.08 -2.43 13.28
N LYS A 515 -15.18 -2.60 12.31
CA LYS A 515 -13.98 -1.75 12.19
C LYS A 515 -14.33 -0.32 11.82
N ALA A 516 -15.24 -0.12 10.86
CA ALA A 516 -15.74 1.19 10.50
C ALA A 516 -16.39 1.90 11.71
N LYS A 517 -17.22 1.19 12.48
CA LYS A 517 -17.82 1.68 13.73
C LYS A 517 -16.77 2.07 14.76
N LYS A 518 -15.76 1.22 14.98
CA LYS A 518 -14.68 1.47 15.95
C LYS A 518 -13.90 2.75 15.66
N HIS A 519 -13.71 3.09 14.39
CA HIS A 519 -12.90 4.24 13.96
C HIS A 519 -13.74 5.40 13.39
N ASP A 520 -15.06 5.33 13.52
CA ASP A 520 -16.03 6.28 12.96
C ASP A 520 -15.81 6.62 11.46
N PHE A 521 -15.43 5.61 10.67
CA PHE A 521 -15.01 5.78 9.28
C PHE A 521 -15.70 4.79 8.34
N TYR A 522 -16.62 5.30 7.53
CA TYR A 522 -17.56 4.54 6.70
C TYR A 522 -17.33 4.75 5.20
N LEU A 523 -16.56 5.77 4.78
CA LEU A 523 -16.25 6.04 3.36
C LEU A 523 -15.60 4.85 2.64
N GLY A 524 -14.90 3.97 3.37
CA GLY A 524 -14.27 2.76 2.82
C GLY A 524 -15.17 1.53 2.70
N LEU A 525 -16.43 1.62 3.14
CA LEU A 525 -17.40 0.53 2.99
C LEU A 525 -18.01 0.46 1.59
N GLU A 526 -18.25 1.61 0.97
CA GLU A 526 -18.76 1.72 -0.40
C GLU A 526 -18.13 2.91 -1.11
N SER A 527 -17.86 2.78 -2.42
CA SER A 527 -17.34 3.88 -3.25
C SER A 527 -18.43 4.63 -4.01
N ILE A 528 -19.69 4.19 -3.91
CA ILE A 528 -20.82 4.71 -4.67
C ILE A 528 -21.08 6.19 -4.35
N TRP A 529 -20.78 6.64 -3.13
CA TRP A 529 -20.94 8.04 -2.72
C TRP A 529 -20.12 9.02 -3.57
N LEU A 530 -19.06 8.57 -4.25
CA LEU A 530 -18.28 9.41 -5.15
C LEU A 530 -19.05 9.79 -6.42
N TYR A 531 -20.01 8.96 -6.84
CA TYR A 531 -20.71 9.09 -8.13
C TYR A 531 -22.17 9.52 -8.02
N LYS A 532 -22.70 9.62 -6.79
CA LYS A 532 -23.98 10.26 -6.48
C LYS A 532 -23.76 11.73 -6.27
#